data_AF-A0A4P8WMI5-F1
#
_entry.id   AF-A0A4P8WMI5-F1
#
_cell.length_a   1.000
_cell.length_b   1.000
_cell.length_c   1.000
_cell.angle_alpha   90.00
_cell.angle_beta   90.00
_cell.angle_gamma   90.00
#
_symmetry.space_group_name_H-M   'P 1'
#
loop_
_entity.id
_entity.type
_entity.pdbx_description
1 polymer ?
#
loop_
_entity_poly.entity_id
_entity_poly.type
_entity_poly.pdbx_seq_one_letter_code
_entity_poly.pdbx_strand_id
1 'polypeptide(L)'
;MYEPDTVWDFAIADQIKFGLGSTAELGDELEARDVERLLVITDEQLREQGIVDDATESVPETVDVTTFDGVESDPAIDVYESALEAAADSDPDGVVGIGGGSSLDVAKMTGALAGTDRDILEYVAPPVGGGRPVPDSEIPVFAVPTTAGTGSESSPAAVVSLPDRELKVGISSRHIYPDLAIVDPLLTVSLPPAITASSGMDALTHAIEAYTTRRFDTKETPAHAGDRADYGGRTQLTDLYAEKAIDLISGSLRQAVNNGSDLEARRDMALGSLLAGIAFTNAGLGATHAMAYPVAGENHTPHGVTVAALLPSVMRYNSSTAFSRYATIADLMGERVEDVSDREAADRAAAAVEALSADIGIPSGLAELGVEEDDLPRLAEKTEEIQRLLVGNPRRVTTEDLESIFENAL
;
A
#
# COMPACT_ATOMS: atom_id res chain seq x y z
N MET A 1 -5.49 -34.64 -1.16
CA MET A 1 -4.04 -34.74 -1.44
C MET A 1 -3.64 -33.32 -1.74
N TYR A 2 -2.68 -32.75 -1.02
CA TYR A 2 -2.27 -31.37 -1.28
C TYR A 2 -1.59 -31.31 -2.65
N GLU A 3 -2.14 -30.53 -3.58
CA GLU A 3 -1.59 -30.30 -4.91
C GLU A 3 -1.15 -28.84 -5.02
N PRO A 4 0.17 -28.55 -5.11
CA PRO A 4 0.66 -27.18 -5.17
C PRO A 4 0.18 -26.49 -6.45
N ASP A 5 -0.23 -25.23 -6.34
CA ASP A 5 -0.52 -24.42 -7.53
C ASP A 5 0.75 -24.27 -8.37
N THR A 6 0.62 -24.41 -9.68
CA THR A 6 1.71 -24.29 -10.64
C THR A 6 1.54 -23.09 -11.56
N VAL A 7 0.47 -22.32 -11.36
CA VAL A 7 0.12 -21.13 -12.14
C VAL A 7 0.14 -19.91 -11.22
N TRP A 8 0.67 -18.80 -11.72
CA TRP A 8 0.58 -17.49 -11.09
C TRP A 8 0.15 -16.47 -12.13
N ASP A 9 -0.64 -15.51 -11.68
CA ASP A 9 -1.09 -14.36 -12.44
C ASP A 9 -0.28 -13.13 -11.99
N PHE A 10 -0.12 -12.16 -12.89
CA PHE A 10 0.55 -10.90 -12.57
C PHE A 10 -0.20 -9.76 -13.23
N ALA A 11 -0.72 -8.86 -12.41
CA ALA A 11 -1.54 -7.74 -12.82
C ALA A 11 -1.01 -6.44 -12.20
N ILE A 12 -1.18 -5.35 -12.93
CA ILE A 12 -0.82 -3.99 -12.56
C ILE A 12 -1.88 -3.06 -13.18
N ALA A 13 -1.82 -1.76 -12.89
CA ALA A 13 -2.56 -0.76 -13.65
C ALA A 13 -2.30 -0.92 -15.16
N ASP A 14 -3.33 -0.70 -15.98
CA ASP A 14 -3.27 -0.93 -17.44
C ASP A 14 -2.15 -0.12 -18.10
N GLN A 15 -1.94 1.10 -17.61
CA GLN A 15 -0.84 1.95 -18.00
C GLN A 15 -0.23 2.66 -16.78
N ILE A 16 1.09 2.83 -16.81
CA ILE A 16 1.83 3.62 -15.82
C ILE A 16 2.60 4.71 -16.56
N LYS A 17 2.42 5.96 -16.14
CA LYS A 17 3.24 7.10 -16.47
C LYS A 17 4.03 7.52 -15.24
N PHE A 18 5.33 7.69 -15.41
CA PHE A 18 6.24 8.04 -14.32
C PHE A 18 7.22 9.09 -14.79
N GLY A 19 7.38 10.16 -14.02
CA GLY A 19 8.41 11.16 -14.27
C GLY A 19 8.08 12.50 -13.65
N LEU A 20 9.10 13.35 -13.51
CA LEU A 20 8.89 14.73 -13.05
C LEU A 20 8.04 15.49 -14.07
N GLY A 21 6.92 16.03 -13.64
CA GLY A 21 5.98 16.76 -14.49
C GLY A 21 5.05 15.86 -15.31
N SER A 22 4.92 14.57 -14.98
CA SER A 22 4.04 13.65 -15.72
C SER A 22 2.57 14.02 -15.65
N THR A 23 2.12 14.80 -14.65
CA THR A 23 0.73 15.31 -14.59
C THR A 23 0.41 16.32 -15.69
N ALA A 24 1.43 16.92 -16.32
CA ALA A 24 1.24 17.77 -17.49
C ALA A 24 0.64 17.01 -18.69
N GLU A 25 0.68 15.67 -18.67
CA GLU A 25 0.08 14.83 -19.71
C GLU A 25 -1.35 14.38 -19.36
N LEU A 26 -1.92 14.76 -18.20
CA LEU A 26 -3.28 14.36 -17.80
C LEU A 26 -4.32 14.81 -18.82
N GLY A 27 -4.28 16.07 -19.27
CA GLY A 27 -5.20 16.59 -20.29
C GLY A 27 -5.21 15.77 -21.59
N ASP A 28 -4.04 15.42 -22.11
CA ASP A 28 -3.91 14.58 -23.32
C ASP A 28 -4.50 13.17 -23.10
N GLU A 29 -4.37 12.61 -21.89
CA GLU A 29 -4.89 11.30 -21.54
C GLU A 29 -6.42 11.29 -21.36
N LEU A 30 -7.00 12.41 -20.93
CA LEU A 30 -8.45 12.63 -20.90
C LEU A 30 -9.01 12.75 -22.32
N GLU A 31 -8.39 13.56 -23.18
CA GLU A 31 -8.79 13.69 -24.59
C GLU A 31 -8.69 12.36 -25.33
N ALA A 32 -7.63 11.57 -25.11
CA ALA A 32 -7.43 10.27 -25.75
C ALA A 32 -8.47 9.21 -25.34
N ARG A 33 -9.17 9.42 -24.22
CA ARG A 33 -10.23 8.55 -23.69
C ARG A 33 -11.62 9.15 -23.84
N ASP A 34 -11.75 10.24 -24.61
CA ASP A 34 -13.01 10.96 -24.84
C ASP A 34 -13.72 11.38 -23.53
N VAL A 35 -12.95 11.75 -22.49
CA VAL A 35 -13.51 12.23 -21.21
C VAL A 35 -13.96 13.69 -21.36
N GLU A 36 -15.24 13.94 -21.09
CA GLU A 36 -15.86 15.27 -21.15
C GLU A 36 -16.31 15.78 -19.76
N ARG A 37 -16.56 14.87 -18.81
CA ARG A 37 -17.02 15.15 -17.44
C ARG A 37 -16.13 14.41 -16.45
N LEU A 38 -15.21 15.14 -15.83
CA LEU A 38 -14.23 14.61 -14.90
C LEU A 38 -14.67 14.84 -13.45
N LEU A 39 -14.70 13.78 -12.65
CA LEU A 39 -14.79 13.86 -11.20
C LEU A 39 -13.40 13.73 -10.57
N VAL A 40 -12.95 14.79 -9.89
CA VAL A 40 -11.73 14.81 -9.09
C VAL A 40 -12.06 14.40 -7.65
N ILE A 41 -11.36 13.40 -7.12
CA ILE A 41 -11.47 12.92 -5.74
C ILE A 41 -10.15 13.19 -5.01
N THR A 42 -10.23 13.95 -3.93
CA THR A 42 -9.08 14.44 -3.15
C THR A 42 -9.47 14.71 -1.70
N ASP A 43 -8.50 15.09 -0.87
CA ASP A 43 -8.76 15.74 0.43
C ASP A 43 -8.69 17.27 0.34
N GLU A 44 -9.32 17.94 1.31
CA GLU A 44 -9.38 19.40 1.44
C GLU A 44 -7.98 20.02 1.57
N GLN A 45 -7.05 19.36 2.28
CA GLN A 45 -5.73 19.94 2.55
C GLN A 45 -4.88 20.04 1.28
N LEU A 46 -4.94 19.05 0.39
CA LEU A 46 -4.25 19.07 -0.90
C LEU A 46 -4.83 20.15 -1.83
N ARG A 47 -6.15 20.33 -1.79
CA ARG A 47 -6.83 21.40 -2.54
C ARG A 47 -6.38 22.78 -2.04
N GLU A 48 -6.40 23.01 -0.73
CA GLU A 48 -5.95 24.28 -0.14
C GLU A 48 -4.47 24.59 -0.41
N GLN A 49 -3.64 23.56 -0.57
CA GLN A 49 -2.23 23.69 -0.90
C GLN A 49 -1.95 23.95 -2.39
N GLY A 50 -2.97 23.91 -3.25
CA GLY A 50 -2.83 24.07 -4.70
C GLY A 50 -2.28 22.84 -5.42
N ILE A 51 -2.12 21.70 -4.73
CA ILE A 51 -1.59 20.46 -5.32
C ILE A 51 -2.59 19.88 -6.34
N VAL A 52 -3.89 20.01 -6.07
CA VAL A 52 -4.95 19.60 -7.00
C VAL A 52 -4.92 20.46 -8.26
N ASP A 53 -4.71 21.77 -8.10
CA ASP A 53 -4.60 22.71 -9.23
C ASP A 53 -3.36 22.38 -10.08
N ASP A 54 -2.21 22.14 -9.45
CA ASP A 54 -0.97 21.75 -10.15
C ASP A 54 -1.14 20.41 -10.90
N ALA A 55 -1.83 19.43 -10.29
CA ALA A 55 -2.08 18.13 -10.90
C ALA A 55 -3.10 18.19 -12.06
N THR A 56 -3.99 19.19 -12.06
CA THR A 56 -5.04 19.36 -13.07
C THR A 56 -4.80 20.54 -14.02
N GLU A 57 -3.63 21.20 -13.95
CA GLU A 57 -3.29 22.37 -14.79
C GLU A 57 -3.43 22.08 -16.30
N SER A 58 -3.14 20.84 -16.72
CA SER A 58 -3.23 20.42 -18.12
C SER A 58 -4.65 20.11 -18.59
N VAL A 59 -5.64 20.04 -17.70
CA VAL A 59 -7.02 19.68 -18.04
C VAL A 59 -7.64 20.80 -18.90
N PRO A 60 -8.14 20.49 -20.11
CA PRO A 60 -8.72 21.51 -20.98
C PRO A 60 -9.95 22.19 -20.37
N GLU A 61 -10.14 23.49 -20.60
CA GLU A 61 -11.34 24.23 -20.17
C GLU A 61 -12.66 23.66 -20.75
N THR A 62 -12.58 22.78 -21.75
CA THR A 62 -13.74 22.10 -22.35
C THR A 62 -14.21 20.89 -21.55
N VAL A 63 -13.39 20.36 -20.63
CA VAL A 63 -13.78 19.29 -19.72
C VAL A 63 -14.54 19.91 -18.55
N ASP A 64 -15.74 19.42 -18.26
CA ASP A 64 -16.50 19.82 -17.09
C ASP A 64 -15.93 19.11 -15.85
N VAL A 65 -15.32 19.89 -14.95
CA VAL A 65 -14.62 19.34 -13.78
C VAL A 65 -15.46 19.56 -12.52
N THR A 66 -15.84 18.47 -11.87
CA THR A 66 -16.41 18.47 -10.52
C THR A 66 -15.36 17.96 -9.53
N THR A 67 -15.30 18.57 -8.34
CA THR A 67 -14.37 18.14 -7.29
C THR A 67 -15.14 17.69 -6.05
N PHE A 68 -14.82 16.48 -5.58
CA PHE A 68 -15.12 15.98 -4.25
C PHE A 68 -13.83 15.98 -3.43
N ASP A 69 -13.75 16.89 -2.45
CA ASP A 69 -12.60 17.08 -1.56
C ASP A 69 -12.86 16.62 -0.12
N GLY A 70 -13.90 15.81 0.08
CA GLY A 70 -14.33 15.31 1.39
C GLY A 70 -13.58 14.07 1.87
N VAL A 71 -12.48 13.67 1.23
CA VAL A 71 -11.71 12.49 1.66
C VAL A 71 -10.94 12.80 2.93
N GLU A 72 -11.03 11.90 3.90
CA GLU A 72 -10.21 11.91 5.11
C GLU A 72 -9.24 10.71 5.15
N SER A 73 -8.28 10.75 6.08
CA SER A 73 -7.39 9.61 6.33
C SER A 73 -8.20 8.43 6.86
N ASP A 74 -7.92 7.23 6.36
CA ASP A 74 -8.69 6.01 6.70
C ASP A 74 -10.20 6.19 6.49
N PRO A 75 -10.65 6.47 5.24
CA PRO A 75 -11.99 6.95 4.96
C PRO A 75 -13.05 5.97 5.45
N ALA A 76 -14.02 6.51 6.18
CA ALA A 76 -15.20 5.77 6.60
C ALA A 76 -16.15 5.55 5.42
N ILE A 77 -17.05 4.58 5.55
CA ILE A 77 -17.96 4.19 4.47
C ILE A 77 -18.79 5.36 3.91
N ASP A 78 -19.19 6.31 4.76
CA ASP A 78 -19.96 7.50 4.42
C ASP A 78 -19.20 8.47 3.49
N VAL A 79 -17.87 8.49 3.55
CA VAL A 79 -17.03 9.25 2.61
C VAL A 79 -17.19 8.69 1.19
N TYR A 80 -17.19 7.37 1.05
CA TYR A 80 -17.40 6.74 -0.24
C TYR A 80 -18.83 6.92 -0.76
N GLU A 81 -19.84 6.84 0.13
CA GLU A 81 -21.23 7.13 -0.23
C GLU A 81 -21.38 8.57 -0.72
N SER A 82 -20.76 9.53 -0.04
CA SER A 82 -20.75 10.95 -0.45
C SER A 82 -20.05 11.16 -1.80
N ALA A 83 -18.97 10.44 -2.07
CA ALA A 83 -18.30 10.49 -3.37
C ALA A 83 -19.16 9.89 -4.49
N LEU A 84 -19.95 8.84 -4.20
CA LEU A 84 -20.92 8.27 -5.13
C LEU A 84 -22.11 9.21 -5.38
N GLU A 85 -22.56 9.94 -4.37
CA GLU A 85 -23.57 11.01 -4.55
C GLU A 85 -23.03 12.12 -5.46
N ALA A 86 -21.79 12.57 -5.23
CA ALA A 86 -21.14 13.54 -6.11
C ALA A 86 -21.01 13.02 -7.55
N ALA A 87 -20.72 11.73 -7.74
CA ALA A 87 -20.70 11.09 -9.05
C ALA A 87 -22.10 11.03 -9.68
N ALA A 88 -23.15 10.73 -8.90
CA ALA A 88 -24.52 10.71 -9.41
C ALA A 88 -25.00 12.11 -9.86
N ASP A 89 -24.57 13.17 -9.17
CA ASP A 89 -24.93 14.55 -9.50
C ASP A 89 -24.15 15.10 -10.71
N SER A 90 -22.89 14.67 -10.91
CA SER A 90 -22.01 15.12 -11.99
C SER A 90 -22.03 14.24 -13.24
N ASP A 91 -22.53 13.01 -13.13
CA ASP A 91 -22.59 12.01 -14.21
C ASP A 91 -21.24 11.84 -14.96
N PRO A 92 -20.13 11.61 -14.23
CA PRO A 92 -18.79 11.66 -14.80
C PRO A 92 -18.56 10.50 -15.79
N ASP A 93 -17.81 10.79 -16.85
CA ASP A 93 -17.26 9.79 -17.77
C ASP A 93 -15.74 9.59 -17.59
N GLY A 94 -15.16 10.17 -16.52
CA GLY A 94 -13.84 9.84 -16.00
C GLY A 94 -13.70 10.24 -14.53
N VAL A 95 -12.89 9.48 -13.77
CA VAL A 95 -12.61 9.77 -12.35
C VAL A 95 -11.11 9.88 -12.14
N VAL A 96 -10.64 10.96 -11.52
CA VAL A 96 -9.23 11.10 -11.10
C VAL A 96 -9.12 11.18 -9.59
N GLY A 97 -8.35 10.26 -9.01
CA GLY A 97 -7.94 10.34 -7.60
C GLY A 97 -6.61 11.08 -7.50
N ILE A 98 -6.56 12.17 -6.72
CA ILE A 98 -5.34 12.91 -6.42
C ILE A 98 -5.14 12.85 -4.90
N GLY A 99 -4.09 12.16 -4.44
CA GLY A 99 -3.81 12.09 -3.01
C GLY A 99 -3.01 10.89 -2.56
N GLY A 100 -3.06 10.60 -1.26
CA GLY A 100 -2.56 9.34 -0.71
C GLY A 100 -3.49 8.16 -1.00
N GLY A 101 -3.19 7.00 -0.41
CA GLY A 101 -4.01 5.79 -0.59
C GLY A 101 -5.50 5.98 -0.30
N SER A 102 -5.87 6.83 0.66
CA SER A 102 -7.26 7.15 0.97
C SER A 102 -8.02 7.73 -0.23
N SER A 103 -7.50 8.78 -0.87
CA SER A 103 -8.15 9.41 -2.04
C SER A 103 -8.18 8.46 -3.23
N LEU A 104 -7.12 7.66 -3.42
CA LEU A 104 -7.04 6.69 -4.51
C LEU A 104 -8.04 5.54 -4.31
N ASP A 105 -8.22 5.06 -3.09
CA ASP A 105 -9.17 4.00 -2.77
C ASP A 105 -10.62 4.47 -2.96
N VAL A 106 -10.94 5.71 -2.56
CA VAL A 106 -12.25 6.33 -2.84
C VAL A 106 -12.45 6.48 -4.34
N ALA A 107 -11.47 6.99 -5.08
CA ALA A 107 -11.57 7.17 -6.53
C ALA A 107 -11.81 5.85 -7.29
N LYS A 108 -11.07 4.80 -6.94
CA LYS A 108 -11.24 3.46 -7.53
C LYS A 108 -12.64 2.91 -7.31
N MET A 109 -13.16 3.03 -6.09
CA MET A 109 -14.52 2.56 -5.78
C MET A 109 -15.59 3.44 -6.44
N THR A 110 -15.40 4.76 -6.50
CA THR A 110 -16.32 5.65 -7.19
C THR A 110 -16.39 5.36 -8.69
N GLY A 111 -15.24 5.21 -9.37
CA GLY A 111 -15.24 4.85 -10.80
C GLY A 111 -15.87 3.48 -11.07
N ALA A 112 -15.64 2.50 -10.19
CA ALA A 112 -16.23 1.18 -10.33
C ALA A 112 -17.74 1.12 -10.06
N LEU A 113 -18.26 2.00 -9.21
CA LEU A 113 -19.65 1.94 -8.71
C LEU A 113 -20.54 3.11 -9.15
N ALA A 114 -20.00 4.12 -9.82
CA ALA A 114 -20.78 5.21 -10.39
C ALA A 114 -21.85 4.66 -11.35
N GLY A 115 -23.09 5.15 -11.20
CA GLY A 115 -24.25 4.63 -11.94
C GLY A 115 -24.84 3.33 -11.39
N THR A 116 -24.36 2.82 -10.24
CA THR A 116 -24.95 1.66 -9.55
C THR A 116 -25.75 2.08 -8.31
N ASP A 117 -26.92 1.47 -8.09
CA ASP A 117 -27.78 1.75 -6.93
C ASP A 117 -27.41 0.90 -5.69
N ARG A 118 -26.12 0.64 -5.44
CA ARG A 118 -25.69 -0.39 -4.48
C ARG A 118 -24.81 0.16 -3.35
N ASP A 119 -25.09 -0.37 -2.15
CA ASP A 119 -24.31 -0.14 -0.94
C ASP A 119 -22.92 -0.80 -1.06
N ILE A 120 -21.89 -0.08 -0.65
CA ILE A 120 -20.49 -0.50 -0.65
C ILE A 120 -20.28 -1.77 0.17
N LEU A 121 -21.03 -1.96 1.26
CA LEU A 121 -20.99 -3.18 2.08
C LEU A 121 -21.33 -4.44 1.29
N GLU A 122 -22.08 -4.35 0.20
CA GLU A 122 -22.37 -5.52 -0.64
C GLU A 122 -21.10 -6.08 -1.31
N TYR A 123 -20.05 -5.26 -1.50
CA TYR A 123 -18.79 -5.63 -2.14
C TYR A 123 -17.69 -6.03 -1.15
N VAL A 124 -17.88 -5.76 0.15
CA VAL A 124 -16.99 -6.24 1.21
C VAL A 124 -17.15 -7.75 1.37
N ALA A 125 -16.03 -8.47 1.55
CA ALA A 125 -16.03 -9.92 1.69
C ALA A 125 -16.81 -10.40 2.94
N PRO A 126 -17.45 -11.58 2.90
CA PRO A 126 -18.05 -12.19 4.08
C PRO A 126 -16.98 -12.53 5.14
N PRO A 127 -17.30 -12.51 6.44
CA PRO A 127 -18.65 -12.36 7.01
C PRO A 127 -19.10 -10.91 7.22
N VAL A 128 -18.26 -9.92 6.87
CA VAL A 128 -18.53 -8.51 7.21
C VAL A 128 -19.51 -7.87 6.24
N GLY A 129 -19.38 -8.19 4.94
CA GLY A 129 -20.24 -7.67 3.86
C GLY A 129 -20.90 -8.76 3.00
N GLY A 130 -21.45 -8.34 1.86
CA GLY A 130 -22.24 -9.17 0.94
C GLY A 130 -21.43 -10.08 0.02
N GLY A 131 -20.13 -9.83 -0.15
CA GLY A 131 -19.23 -10.64 -0.97
C GLY A 131 -19.54 -10.62 -2.47
N ARG A 132 -20.20 -9.58 -2.97
CA ARG A 132 -20.47 -9.45 -4.40
C ARG A 132 -19.19 -9.12 -5.17
N PRO A 133 -19.05 -9.65 -6.39
CA PRO A 133 -18.00 -9.18 -7.29
C PRO A 133 -18.25 -7.71 -7.63
N VAL A 134 -17.19 -6.91 -7.60
CA VAL A 134 -17.21 -5.53 -8.12
C VAL A 134 -17.50 -5.60 -9.62
N PRO A 135 -18.42 -4.77 -10.16
CA PRO A 135 -18.70 -4.74 -11.60
C PRO A 135 -17.48 -4.31 -12.40
N ASP A 136 -17.51 -4.62 -13.69
CA ASP A 136 -16.57 -4.08 -14.68
C ASP A 136 -17.16 -2.75 -15.18
N SER A 137 -16.48 -1.64 -14.91
CA SER A 137 -16.97 -0.28 -15.22
C SER A 137 -16.34 0.23 -16.51
N GLU A 138 -17.10 1.00 -17.29
CA GLU A 138 -16.57 1.69 -18.48
C GLU A 138 -15.99 3.07 -18.14
N ILE A 139 -16.11 3.54 -16.89
CA ILE A 139 -15.58 4.83 -16.45
C ILE A 139 -14.09 4.66 -16.09
N PRO A 140 -13.16 5.27 -16.87
CA PRO A 140 -11.74 5.16 -16.58
C PRO A 140 -11.36 5.86 -15.28
N VAL A 141 -10.49 5.21 -14.51
CA VAL A 141 -9.91 5.73 -13.27
C VAL A 141 -8.44 6.11 -13.47
N PHE A 142 -8.14 7.37 -13.20
CA PHE A 142 -6.79 7.93 -13.20
C PHE A 142 -6.30 8.06 -11.75
N ALA A 143 -5.16 7.45 -11.41
CA ALA A 143 -4.58 7.49 -10.07
C ALA A 143 -3.32 8.36 -10.05
N VAL A 144 -3.36 9.45 -9.27
CA VAL A 144 -2.27 10.43 -9.14
C VAL A 144 -1.80 10.46 -7.69
N PRO A 145 -0.84 9.61 -7.28
CA PRO A 145 -0.38 9.56 -5.91
C PRO A 145 0.40 10.83 -5.53
N THR A 146 0.10 11.39 -4.35
CA THR A 146 0.86 12.51 -3.75
C THR A 146 1.73 12.04 -2.56
N THR A 147 1.73 10.75 -2.27
CA THR A 147 2.61 10.10 -1.28
C THR A 147 3.41 8.97 -1.93
N ALA A 148 4.59 8.68 -1.38
CA ALA A 148 5.43 7.56 -1.78
C ALA A 148 5.39 6.46 -0.70
N GLY A 149 4.24 5.79 -0.58
CA GLY A 149 4.02 4.75 0.43
C GLY A 149 3.12 3.59 -0.02
N THR A 150 1.84 3.89 -0.22
CA THR A 150 0.77 2.88 -0.24
C THR A 150 0.76 1.97 -1.47
N GLY A 151 1.25 2.47 -2.62
CA GLY A 151 1.18 1.77 -3.91
C GLY A 151 -0.25 1.58 -4.42
N SER A 152 -1.23 2.33 -3.88
CA SER A 152 -2.66 2.19 -4.21
C SER A 152 -2.98 2.50 -5.67
N GLU A 153 -2.14 3.32 -6.33
CA GLU A 153 -2.17 3.57 -7.77
C GLU A 153 -1.86 2.33 -8.63
N SER A 154 -1.34 1.28 -8.01
CA SER A 154 -0.98 0.02 -8.66
C SER A 154 -1.64 -1.20 -8.02
N SER A 155 -2.69 -1.00 -7.21
CA SER A 155 -3.33 -2.06 -6.43
C SER A 155 -4.82 -2.25 -6.76
N PRO A 156 -5.33 -3.49 -6.73
CA PRO A 156 -6.72 -3.85 -6.94
C PRO A 156 -7.50 -3.82 -5.62
N ALA A 157 -7.04 -3.06 -4.63
CA ALA A 157 -7.61 -3.07 -3.29
C ALA A 157 -8.04 -1.67 -2.85
N ALA A 158 -9.16 -1.58 -2.14
CA ALA A 158 -9.61 -0.38 -1.45
C ALA A 158 -9.88 -0.71 0.02
N VAL A 159 -9.41 0.12 0.94
CA VAL A 159 -9.59 -0.06 2.40
C VAL A 159 -10.67 0.88 2.91
N VAL A 160 -11.74 0.30 3.46
CA VAL A 160 -12.88 1.02 4.03
C VAL A 160 -12.87 0.89 5.55
N SER A 161 -12.97 2.02 6.25
CA SER A 161 -13.15 2.04 7.70
C SER A 161 -14.63 1.85 8.06
N LEU A 162 -14.91 1.01 9.06
CA LEU A 162 -16.24 0.80 9.64
C LEU A 162 -16.22 1.20 11.13
N PRO A 163 -16.34 2.50 11.45
CA PRO A 163 -16.22 2.99 12.82
C PRO A 163 -17.17 2.30 13.81
N ASP A 164 -18.43 2.06 13.41
CA ASP A 164 -19.43 1.39 14.23
C ASP A 164 -19.07 -0.05 14.61
N ARG A 165 -18.12 -0.67 13.89
CA ARG A 165 -17.65 -2.03 14.13
C ARG A 165 -16.21 -2.07 14.63
N GLU A 166 -15.53 -0.94 14.77
CA GLU A 166 -14.11 -0.84 15.13
C GLU A 166 -13.21 -1.70 14.22
N LEU A 167 -13.53 -1.76 12.92
CA LEU A 167 -12.87 -2.63 11.94
C LEU A 167 -12.48 -1.84 10.68
N LYS A 168 -11.35 -2.21 10.08
CA LYS A 168 -11.00 -1.85 8.70
C LYS A 168 -11.20 -3.07 7.81
N VAL A 169 -11.87 -2.89 6.68
CA VAL A 169 -12.13 -3.96 5.71
C VAL A 169 -11.56 -3.61 4.35
N GLY A 170 -11.12 -4.63 3.61
CA GLY A 170 -10.65 -4.47 2.24
C GLY A 170 -11.67 -4.98 1.24
N ILE A 171 -11.94 -4.18 0.21
CA ILE A 171 -12.55 -4.63 -1.05
C ILE A 171 -11.39 -4.92 -2.01
N SER A 172 -11.40 -6.09 -2.64
CA SER A 172 -10.33 -6.53 -3.52
C SER A 172 -10.95 -7.05 -4.81
N SER A 173 -10.55 -6.47 -5.95
CA SER A 173 -11.06 -6.84 -7.26
C SER A 173 -10.12 -6.34 -8.35
N ARG A 174 -9.82 -7.20 -9.33
CA ARG A 174 -9.12 -6.76 -10.55
C ARG A 174 -9.83 -5.63 -11.31
N HIS A 175 -11.15 -5.45 -11.14
CA HIS A 175 -11.91 -4.39 -11.81
C HIS A 175 -11.75 -3.01 -11.15
N ILE A 176 -10.95 -2.92 -10.07
CA ILE A 176 -10.62 -1.63 -9.45
C ILE A 176 -9.15 -1.27 -9.62
N TYR A 177 -8.39 -1.99 -10.47
CA TYR A 177 -7.11 -1.44 -10.93
C TYR A 177 -7.36 -0.10 -11.64
N PRO A 178 -6.53 0.93 -11.41
CA PRO A 178 -6.60 2.14 -12.21
C PRO A 178 -6.26 1.84 -13.68
N ASP A 179 -6.98 2.47 -14.60
CA ASP A 179 -6.67 2.45 -16.03
C ASP A 179 -5.34 3.18 -16.32
N LEU A 180 -5.04 4.22 -15.55
CA LEU A 180 -3.79 4.96 -15.66
C LEU A 180 -3.29 5.42 -14.28
N ALA A 181 -2.09 4.99 -13.91
CA ALA A 181 -1.34 5.60 -12.82
C ALA A 181 -0.40 6.69 -13.35
N ILE A 182 -0.52 7.93 -12.87
CA ILE A 182 0.39 9.04 -13.20
C ILE A 182 1.20 9.40 -11.95
N VAL A 183 2.39 8.84 -11.85
CA VAL A 183 3.28 8.98 -10.71
C VAL A 183 4.26 10.13 -10.95
N ASP A 184 3.88 11.32 -10.50
CA ASP A 184 4.71 12.52 -10.59
C ASP A 184 5.42 12.83 -9.26
N PRO A 185 6.75 12.65 -9.17
CA PRO A 185 7.47 12.92 -7.93
C PRO A 185 7.40 14.38 -7.47
N LEU A 186 7.07 15.34 -8.35
CA LEU A 186 6.93 16.75 -7.95
C LEU A 186 5.80 16.96 -6.94
N LEU A 187 4.72 16.17 -7.01
CA LEU A 187 3.59 16.25 -6.08
C LEU A 187 3.93 15.78 -4.66
N THR A 188 5.11 15.17 -4.48
CA THR A 188 5.58 14.70 -3.15
C THR A 188 6.51 15.70 -2.46
N VAL A 189 6.95 16.76 -3.15
CA VAL A 189 7.98 17.69 -2.64
C VAL A 189 7.54 18.41 -1.37
N SER A 190 6.26 18.80 -1.30
CA SER A 190 5.65 19.50 -0.17
C SER A 190 5.38 18.62 1.05
N LEU A 191 5.52 17.29 0.94
CA LEU A 191 5.24 16.38 2.05
C LEU A 191 6.09 16.72 3.27
N PRO A 192 5.49 16.84 4.47
CA PRO A 192 6.23 17.00 5.70
C PRO A 192 7.22 15.84 5.92
N PRO A 193 8.36 16.08 6.58
CA PRO A 193 9.36 15.04 6.87
C PRO A 193 8.76 13.80 7.57
N ALA A 194 7.86 14.00 8.55
CA ALA A 194 7.22 12.90 9.27
C ALA A 194 6.33 12.02 8.37
N ILE A 195 5.59 12.62 7.44
CA ILE A 195 4.77 11.87 6.47
C ILE A 195 5.66 11.15 5.46
N THR A 196 6.76 11.80 5.02
CA THR A 196 7.76 11.18 4.14
C THR A 196 8.41 9.97 4.81
N ALA A 197 8.78 10.07 6.09
CA ALA A 197 9.35 8.97 6.87
C ALA A 197 8.35 7.82 7.04
N SER A 198 7.13 8.13 7.48
CA SER A 198 6.07 7.13 7.69
C SER A 198 5.73 6.39 6.39
N SER A 199 5.45 7.11 5.30
CA SER A 199 5.10 6.50 4.01
C SER A 199 6.27 5.74 3.38
N GLY A 200 7.50 6.27 3.48
CA GLY A 200 8.67 5.60 2.94
C GLY A 200 9.00 4.29 3.66
N MET A 201 8.82 4.22 4.98
CA MET A 201 8.99 2.97 5.73
C MET A 201 7.90 1.94 5.43
N ASP A 202 6.67 2.41 5.18
CA ASP A 202 5.57 1.56 4.73
C ASP A 202 5.92 0.90 3.37
N ALA A 203 6.36 1.70 2.39
CA ALA A 203 6.83 1.20 1.10
C ALA A 203 8.03 0.23 1.22
N LEU A 204 9.00 0.51 2.09
CA LEU A 204 10.12 -0.39 2.33
C LEU A 204 9.64 -1.72 2.90
N THR A 205 8.69 -1.68 3.83
CA THR A 205 8.09 -2.87 4.43
C THR A 205 7.30 -3.67 3.39
N HIS A 206 6.51 -3.01 2.55
CA HIS A 206 5.83 -3.65 1.43
C HIS A 206 6.82 -4.45 0.57
N ALA A 207 7.94 -3.85 0.20
CA ALA A 207 8.95 -4.51 -0.61
C ALA A 207 9.62 -5.68 0.12
N ILE A 208 10.01 -5.51 1.39
CA ILE A 208 10.65 -6.57 2.20
C ILE A 208 9.70 -7.75 2.41
N GLU A 209 8.43 -7.49 2.75
CA GLU A 209 7.46 -8.55 2.95
C GLU A 209 7.09 -9.24 1.63
N ALA A 210 6.91 -8.50 0.53
CA ALA A 210 6.68 -9.08 -0.80
C ALA A 210 7.86 -9.97 -1.24
N TYR A 211 9.09 -9.57 -0.95
CA TYR A 211 10.28 -10.38 -1.25
C TYR A 211 10.37 -11.63 -0.37
N THR A 212 9.95 -11.54 0.88
CA THR A 212 10.16 -12.61 1.85
C THR A 212 8.95 -13.54 1.99
N THR A 213 7.76 -13.13 1.54
CA THR A 213 6.51 -13.90 1.56
C THR A 213 6.67 -15.26 0.89
N ARG A 214 5.75 -16.17 1.19
CA ARG A 214 5.75 -17.54 0.68
C ARG A 214 5.66 -17.55 -0.84
N ARG A 215 6.33 -18.54 -1.45
CA ARG A 215 6.29 -18.75 -2.90
C ARG A 215 4.88 -19.12 -3.35
N PHE A 216 4.51 -18.70 -4.55
CA PHE A 216 3.21 -19.02 -5.14
C PHE A 216 2.93 -20.53 -5.17
N ASP A 217 3.94 -21.34 -5.48
CA ASP A 217 3.88 -22.80 -5.57
C ASP A 217 3.82 -23.53 -4.22
N THR A 218 3.59 -22.79 -3.13
CA THR A 218 3.33 -23.33 -1.79
C THR A 218 1.89 -23.15 -1.35
N LYS A 219 1.01 -22.65 -2.23
CA LYS A 219 -0.44 -22.64 -2.04
C LYS A 219 -1.07 -23.86 -2.73
N GLU A 220 -2.24 -24.28 -2.26
CA GLU A 220 -2.99 -25.35 -2.91
C GLU A 220 -3.62 -24.84 -4.21
N THR A 221 -3.68 -25.68 -5.24
CA THR A 221 -4.34 -25.35 -6.50
C THR A 221 -5.82 -25.04 -6.25
N PRO A 222 -6.33 -23.90 -6.72
CA PRO A 222 -7.75 -23.57 -6.54
C PRO A 222 -8.64 -24.50 -7.36
N ALA A 223 -9.89 -24.69 -6.91
CA ALA A 223 -10.87 -25.51 -7.63
C ALA A 223 -11.22 -24.94 -9.01
N HIS A 224 -11.32 -23.61 -9.10
CA HIS A 224 -11.47 -22.87 -10.35
C HIS A 224 -10.44 -21.74 -10.44
N ALA A 225 -10.03 -21.38 -11.66
CA ALA A 225 -9.06 -20.29 -11.87
C ALA A 225 -9.52 -18.95 -11.26
N GLY A 226 -10.83 -18.70 -11.24
CA GLY A 226 -11.41 -17.50 -10.62
C GLY A 226 -11.42 -17.51 -9.08
N ASP A 227 -11.11 -18.64 -8.43
CA ASP A 227 -11.02 -18.73 -6.97
C ASP A 227 -9.60 -18.40 -6.46
N ARG A 228 -8.65 -18.13 -7.37
CA ARG A 228 -7.30 -17.71 -6.98
C ARG A 228 -7.39 -16.33 -6.32
N ALA A 229 -6.76 -16.20 -5.15
CA ALA A 229 -6.65 -14.91 -4.47
C ALA A 229 -5.94 -13.90 -5.38
N ASP A 230 -6.32 -12.62 -5.26
CA ASP A 230 -5.74 -11.53 -6.06
C ASP A 230 -4.21 -11.43 -5.93
N TYR A 231 -3.63 -11.91 -4.82
CA TYR A 231 -2.20 -12.10 -4.64
C TYR A 231 -1.81 -13.56 -4.39
N GLY A 232 -0.82 -14.03 -5.14
CA GLY A 232 -0.50 -15.44 -5.32
C GLY A 232 0.59 -15.99 -4.42
N GLY A 233 1.38 -15.15 -3.76
CA GLY A 233 2.70 -15.52 -3.24
C GLY A 233 3.79 -15.05 -4.19
N ARG A 234 5.04 -14.93 -3.70
CA ARG A 234 6.12 -14.38 -4.52
C ARG A 234 6.43 -15.21 -5.75
N THR A 235 6.86 -14.53 -6.81
CA THR A 235 7.34 -15.04 -8.08
C THR A 235 8.68 -14.39 -8.43
N GLN A 236 9.32 -14.84 -9.51
CA GLN A 236 10.54 -14.17 -10.00
C GLN A 236 10.27 -12.72 -10.47
N LEU A 237 9.06 -12.42 -10.96
CA LEU A 237 8.71 -11.05 -11.34
C LEU A 237 8.57 -10.17 -10.10
N THR A 238 7.81 -10.61 -9.09
CA THR A 238 7.65 -9.82 -7.86
C THR A 238 8.98 -9.62 -7.14
N ASP A 239 9.89 -10.59 -7.21
CA ASP A 239 11.24 -10.47 -6.67
C ASP A 239 12.01 -9.31 -7.32
N LEU A 240 11.98 -9.17 -8.66
CA LEU A 240 12.67 -8.08 -9.36
C LEU A 240 12.16 -6.69 -8.94
N TYR A 241 10.84 -6.55 -8.78
CA TYR A 241 10.22 -5.31 -8.32
C TYR A 241 10.59 -5.00 -6.87
N ALA A 242 10.49 -6.00 -5.98
CA ALA A 242 10.80 -5.84 -4.57
C ALA A 242 12.28 -5.52 -4.33
N GLU A 243 13.21 -6.23 -5.00
CA GLU A 243 14.65 -5.98 -4.87
C GLU A 243 14.99 -4.54 -5.29
N LYS A 244 14.44 -4.08 -6.42
CA LYS A 244 14.68 -2.71 -6.88
C LYS A 244 14.03 -1.66 -5.98
N ALA A 245 12.86 -1.94 -5.43
CA ALA A 245 12.20 -1.06 -4.47
C ALA A 245 13.04 -0.91 -3.19
N ILE A 246 13.58 -2.01 -2.64
CA ILE A 246 14.44 -1.98 -1.44
C ILE A 246 15.68 -1.13 -1.68
N ASP A 247 16.37 -1.35 -2.80
CA ASP A 247 17.56 -0.57 -3.22
C ASP A 247 17.27 0.94 -3.29
N LEU A 248 16.22 1.33 -4.03
CA LEU A 248 15.85 2.73 -4.20
C LEU A 248 15.41 3.41 -2.90
N ILE A 249 14.52 2.77 -2.14
CA ILE A 249 13.94 3.34 -0.93
C ILE A 249 15.01 3.47 0.16
N SER A 250 15.75 2.40 0.44
CA SER A 250 16.77 2.42 1.51
C SER A 250 17.91 3.40 1.21
N GLY A 251 18.25 3.59 -0.07
CA GLY A 251 19.26 4.54 -0.51
C GLY A 251 18.83 6.02 -0.51
N SER A 252 17.52 6.30 -0.57
CA SER A 252 16.99 7.66 -0.82
C SER A 252 16.13 8.23 0.31
N LEU A 253 15.55 7.38 1.17
CA LEU A 253 14.58 7.81 2.18
C LEU A 253 15.17 8.84 3.15
N ARG A 254 16.42 8.66 3.58
CA ARG A 254 17.10 9.62 4.46
C ARG A 254 17.18 11.00 3.83
N GLN A 255 17.52 11.09 2.56
CA GLN A 255 17.66 12.34 1.81
C GLN A 255 16.28 12.98 1.60
N ALA A 256 15.27 12.20 1.23
CA ALA A 256 13.90 12.69 1.05
C ALA A 256 13.32 13.26 2.36
N VAL A 257 13.62 12.67 3.51
CA VAL A 257 13.17 13.17 4.83
C VAL A 257 13.95 14.41 5.26
N ASN A 258 15.29 14.38 5.16
CA ASN A 258 16.15 15.47 5.64
C ASN A 258 16.19 16.67 4.67
N ASN A 259 15.89 16.46 3.40
CA ASN A 259 15.83 17.47 2.35
C ASN A 259 14.67 17.16 1.38
N GLY A 260 13.46 17.58 1.72
CA GLY A 260 12.26 17.33 0.90
C GLY A 260 12.29 17.93 -0.52
N SER A 261 13.23 18.84 -0.80
CA SER A 261 13.44 19.42 -2.13
C SER A 261 14.48 18.67 -2.98
N ASP A 262 15.04 17.57 -2.47
CA ASP A 262 15.92 16.69 -3.25
C ASP A 262 15.10 15.90 -4.27
N LEU A 263 15.05 16.40 -5.52
CA LEU A 263 14.26 15.80 -6.57
C LEU A 263 14.73 14.41 -6.98
N GLU A 264 16.01 14.09 -6.81
CA GLU A 264 16.51 12.74 -7.06
C GLU A 264 16.00 11.77 -6.00
N ALA A 265 16.09 12.16 -4.73
CA ALA A 265 15.54 11.35 -3.64
C ALA A 265 14.01 11.20 -3.75
N ARG A 266 13.27 12.26 -4.10
CA ARG A 266 11.81 12.18 -4.34
C ARG A 266 11.47 11.25 -5.51
N ARG A 267 12.20 11.35 -6.62
CA ARG A 267 12.02 10.46 -7.78
C ARG A 267 12.26 9.00 -7.40
N ASP A 268 13.35 8.73 -6.70
CA ASP A 268 13.73 7.36 -6.34
C ASP A 268 12.77 6.79 -5.29
N MET A 269 12.28 7.59 -4.35
CA MET A 269 11.20 7.20 -3.42
C MET A 269 9.88 6.91 -4.14
N ALA A 270 9.45 7.76 -5.07
CA ALA A 270 8.21 7.55 -5.83
C ALA A 270 8.29 6.28 -6.70
N LEU A 271 9.42 6.07 -7.40
CA LEU A 271 9.64 4.84 -8.16
C LEU A 271 9.71 3.62 -7.24
N GLY A 272 10.45 3.72 -6.13
CA GLY A 272 10.56 2.65 -5.15
C GLY A 272 9.20 2.24 -4.57
N SER A 273 8.36 3.21 -4.21
CA SER A 273 7.00 2.96 -3.72
C SER A 273 6.10 2.32 -4.75
N LEU A 274 6.12 2.80 -6.01
CA LEU A 274 5.38 2.18 -7.11
C LEU A 274 5.80 0.72 -7.32
N LEU A 275 7.11 0.44 -7.36
CA LEU A 275 7.63 -0.92 -7.54
C LEU A 275 7.30 -1.82 -6.33
N ALA A 276 7.34 -1.29 -5.11
CA ALA A 276 6.88 -1.99 -3.92
C ALA A 276 5.39 -2.34 -4.02
N GLY A 277 4.56 -1.38 -4.46
CA GLY A 277 3.14 -1.52 -4.76
C GLY A 277 2.84 -2.68 -5.69
N ILE A 278 3.50 -2.68 -6.85
CA ILE A 278 3.44 -3.74 -7.85
C ILE A 278 3.85 -5.09 -7.25
N ALA A 279 4.93 -5.13 -6.45
CA ALA A 279 5.42 -6.36 -5.85
C ALA A 279 4.43 -6.97 -4.85
N PHE A 280 4.00 -6.19 -3.84
CA PHE A 280 3.17 -6.72 -2.76
C PHE A 280 1.74 -7.03 -3.21
N THR A 281 1.21 -6.26 -4.15
CA THR A 281 -0.12 -6.50 -4.72
C THR A 281 -0.22 -7.86 -5.41
N ASN A 282 0.90 -8.37 -5.96
CA ASN A 282 0.93 -9.66 -6.63
C ASN A 282 1.45 -10.79 -5.72
N ALA A 283 2.40 -10.49 -4.83
CA ALA A 283 3.00 -11.48 -3.94
C ALA A 283 2.20 -11.69 -2.64
N GLY A 284 1.66 -10.61 -2.07
CA GLY A 284 1.15 -10.54 -0.71
C GLY A 284 2.21 -10.08 0.29
N LEU A 285 1.76 -9.87 1.53
CA LEU A 285 2.56 -9.37 2.65
C LEU A 285 2.78 -10.48 3.69
N GLY A 286 3.11 -10.10 4.93
CA GLY A 286 3.41 -11.04 6.01
C GLY A 286 2.95 -10.57 7.39
N ALA A 287 3.70 -10.99 8.41
CA ALA A 287 3.34 -10.76 9.80
C ALA A 287 3.46 -9.29 10.23
N THR A 288 4.32 -8.47 9.61
CA THR A 288 4.48 -7.07 10.02
C THR A 288 3.18 -6.29 9.82
N HIS A 289 2.57 -6.37 8.62
CA HIS A 289 1.29 -5.71 8.37
C HIS A 289 0.15 -6.32 9.19
N ALA A 290 0.16 -7.65 9.39
CA ALA A 290 -0.83 -8.32 10.23
C ALA A 290 -0.80 -7.80 11.68
N MET A 291 0.40 -7.65 12.26
CA MET A 291 0.61 -7.14 13.61
C MET A 291 0.31 -5.64 13.71
N ALA A 292 0.53 -4.88 12.63
CA ALA A 292 0.33 -3.43 12.64
C ALA A 292 -1.14 -3.01 12.72
N TYR A 293 -2.08 -3.81 12.17
CA TYR A 293 -3.51 -3.47 12.19
C TYR A 293 -4.11 -3.30 13.59
N PRO A 294 -4.00 -4.28 14.53
CA PRO A 294 -4.56 -4.11 15.87
C PRO A 294 -3.84 -3.00 16.66
N VAL A 295 -2.52 -2.85 16.51
CA VAL A 295 -1.77 -1.77 17.17
C VAL A 295 -2.23 -0.40 16.67
N ALA A 296 -2.30 -0.20 15.36
CA ALA A 296 -2.72 1.08 14.78
C ALA A 296 -4.17 1.43 15.12
N GLY A 297 -5.07 0.43 15.14
CA GLY A 297 -6.48 0.63 15.48
C GLY A 297 -6.72 1.02 16.93
N GLU A 298 -5.96 0.44 17.86
CA GLU A 298 -6.17 0.68 19.30
C GLU A 298 -5.42 1.91 19.81
N ASN A 299 -4.18 2.09 19.36
CA ASN A 299 -3.32 3.17 19.81
C ASN A 299 -3.46 4.44 18.95
N HIS A 300 -4.27 4.38 17.89
CA HIS A 300 -4.51 5.50 16.96
C HIS A 300 -3.20 6.04 16.35
N THR A 301 -2.30 5.12 16.01
CA THR A 301 -0.95 5.43 15.51
C THR A 301 -0.92 5.40 13.97
N PRO A 302 -0.13 6.27 13.32
CA PRO A 302 0.02 6.25 11.87
C PRO A 302 0.52 4.88 11.37
N HIS A 303 -0.14 4.32 10.35
CA HIS A 303 0.12 2.95 9.88
C HIS A 303 1.60 2.68 9.60
N GLY A 304 2.23 3.51 8.77
CA GLY A 304 3.64 3.34 8.38
C GLY A 304 4.62 3.43 9.55
N VAL A 305 4.31 4.22 10.59
CA VAL A 305 5.11 4.29 11.82
C VAL A 305 5.02 2.97 12.60
N THR A 306 3.82 2.43 12.76
CA THR A 306 3.58 1.16 13.45
C THR A 306 4.24 0.00 12.73
N VAL A 307 4.11 -0.04 11.41
CA VAL A 307 4.78 -1.01 10.54
C VAL A 307 6.30 -0.93 10.70
N ALA A 308 6.87 0.27 10.67
CA ALA A 308 8.30 0.50 10.84
C ALA A 308 8.84 0.02 12.20
N ALA A 309 8.07 0.24 13.28
CA ALA A 309 8.44 -0.19 14.63
C ALA A 309 8.43 -1.72 14.79
N LEU A 310 7.53 -2.42 14.09
CA LEU A 310 7.38 -3.88 14.14
C LEU A 310 8.36 -4.63 13.23
N LEU A 311 8.72 -4.03 12.09
CA LEU A 311 9.45 -4.71 11.02
C LEU A 311 10.74 -5.40 11.50
N PRO A 312 11.66 -4.77 12.26
CA PRO A 312 12.91 -5.41 12.68
C PRO A 312 12.72 -6.71 13.46
N SER A 313 11.76 -6.73 14.40
CA SER A 313 11.46 -7.91 15.23
C SER A 313 10.86 -9.05 14.40
N VAL A 314 9.99 -8.72 13.44
CA VAL A 314 9.46 -9.70 12.47
C VAL A 314 10.56 -10.25 11.56
N MET A 315 11.47 -9.40 11.07
CA MET A 315 12.61 -9.83 10.25
C MET A 315 13.49 -10.83 10.99
N ARG A 316 13.84 -10.55 12.26
CA ARG A 316 14.60 -11.47 13.10
C ARG A 316 13.89 -12.80 13.30
N TYR A 317 12.58 -12.77 13.56
CA TYR A 317 11.78 -13.99 13.68
C TYR A 317 11.78 -14.82 12.38
N ASN A 318 11.58 -14.16 11.24
CA ASN A 318 11.50 -14.80 9.92
C ASN A 318 12.88 -15.25 9.38
N SER A 319 13.97 -14.66 9.85
CA SER A 319 15.34 -14.96 9.42
C SER A 319 15.70 -16.45 9.58
N SER A 320 15.11 -17.15 10.57
CA SER A 320 15.38 -18.57 10.79
C SER A 320 14.98 -19.44 9.59
N THR A 321 14.02 -18.99 8.78
CA THR A 321 13.46 -19.71 7.62
C THR A 321 13.89 -19.09 6.29
N ALA A 322 14.10 -17.76 6.24
CA ALA A 322 14.39 -17.02 5.02
C ALA A 322 15.76 -16.29 5.05
N PHE A 323 16.73 -16.77 5.84
CA PHE A 323 18.04 -16.13 6.05
C PHE A 323 18.73 -15.67 4.77
N SER A 324 18.74 -16.49 3.70
CA SER A 324 19.42 -16.12 2.45
C SER A 324 18.76 -14.92 1.75
N ARG A 325 17.45 -14.75 1.89
CA ARG A 325 16.74 -13.59 1.35
C ARG A 325 16.94 -12.34 2.19
N TYR A 326 16.97 -12.48 3.52
CA TYR A 326 17.35 -11.36 4.38
C TYR A 326 18.82 -10.97 4.19
N ALA A 327 19.72 -11.90 3.85
CA ALA A 327 21.08 -11.57 3.45
C ALA A 327 21.10 -10.73 2.16
N THR A 328 20.27 -11.05 1.16
CA THR A 328 20.09 -10.19 -0.02
C THR A 328 19.55 -8.81 0.35
N ILE A 329 18.59 -8.73 1.27
CA ILE A 329 18.05 -7.44 1.75
C ILE A 329 19.15 -6.59 2.38
N ALA A 330 20.02 -7.19 3.21
CA ALA A 330 21.14 -6.47 3.80
C ALA A 330 22.06 -5.87 2.72
N ASP A 331 22.43 -6.65 1.69
CA ASP A 331 23.26 -6.18 0.57
C ASP A 331 22.58 -5.02 -0.19
N LEU A 332 21.28 -5.15 -0.50
CA LEU A 332 20.49 -4.11 -1.16
C LEU A 332 20.38 -2.83 -0.32
N MET A 333 20.39 -2.94 1.01
CA MET A 333 20.40 -1.80 1.92
C MET A 333 21.81 -1.20 2.13
N GLY A 334 22.83 -1.72 1.43
CA GLY A 334 24.20 -1.23 1.48
C GLY A 334 25.04 -1.78 2.63
N GLU A 335 24.56 -2.81 3.33
CA GLU A 335 25.35 -3.49 4.36
C GLU A 335 26.41 -4.38 3.73
N ARG A 336 27.58 -4.45 4.36
CA ARG A 336 28.58 -5.42 3.96
C ARG A 336 28.10 -6.82 4.31
N VAL A 337 28.11 -7.74 3.35
CA VAL A 337 27.71 -9.13 3.56
C VAL A 337 28.80 -10.12 3.15
N GLU A 338 29.96 -9.63 2.71
CA GLU A 338 31.10 -10.47 2.38
C GLU A 338 31.71 -11.10 3.64
N ASP A 339 32.21 -12.33 3.48
CA ASP A 339 32.90 -13.10 4.51
C ASP A 339 32.09 -13.36 5.80
N VAL A 340 30.76 -13.18 5.76
CA VAL A 340 29.84 -13.57 6.84
C VAL A 340 28.84 -14.62 6.40
N SER A 341 28.23 -15.30 7.36
CA SER A 341 27.17 -16.26 7.06
C SER A 341 25.86 -15.55 6.71
N ASP A 342 25.00 -16.17 5.90
CA ASP A 342 23.67 -15.64 5.60
C ASP A 342 22.85 -15.32 6.86
N ARG A 343 23.06 -16.04 7.97
CA ARG A 343 22.39 -15.76 9.25
C ARG A 343 22.84 -14.43 9.84
N GLU A 344 24.14 -14.17 9.82
CA GLU A 344 24.68 -12.91 10.30
C GLU A 344 24.30 -11.75 9.36
N ALA A 345 24.31 -11.99 8.05
CA ALA A 345 23.81 -11.01 7.08
C ALA A 345 22.31 -10.73 7.25
N ALA A 346 21.49 -11.73 7.55
CA ALA A 346 20.08 -11.54 7.85
C ALA A 346 19.85 -10.66 9.10
N ASP A 347 20.64 -10.84 10.16
CA ASP A 347 20.58 -9.98 11.34
C ASP A 347 20.99 -8.53 11.01
N ARG A 348 21.96 -8.33 10.09
CA ARG A 348 22.34 -7.00 9.59
C ARG A 348 21.20 -6.31 8.85
N ALA A 349 20.35 -7.03 8.13
CA ALA A 349 19.18 -6.43 7.49
C ALA A 349 18.22 -5.81 8.50
N ALA A 350 17.91 -6.52 9.60
CA ALA A 350 17.04 -5.99 10.65
C ALA A 350 17.68 -4.76 11.33
N ALA A 351 18.99 -4.81 11.60
CA ALA A 351 19.72 -3.68 12.16
C ALA A 351 19.78 -2.46 11.21
N ALA A 352 19.87 -2.68 9.89
CA ALA A 352 19.86 -1.61 8.89
C ALA A 352 18.50 -0.91 8.83
N VAL A 353 17.40 -1.66 8.97
CA VAL A 353 16.04 -1.11 9.10
C VAL A 353 15.92 -0.27 10.37
N GLU A 354 16.40 -0.76 11.52
CA GLU A 354 16.39 0.02 12.77
C GLU A 354 17.20 1.31 12.66
N ALA A 355 18.39 1.24 12.06
CA ALA A 355 19.23 2.41 11.84
C ALA A 355 18.54 3.42 10.91
N LEU A 356 17.90 2.95 9.83
CA LEU A 356 17.13 3.81 8.94
C LEU A 356 15.95 4.47 9.67
N SER A 357 15.15 3.70 10.42
CA SER A 357 14.04 4.21 11.24
C SER A 357 14.51 5.32 12.20
N ALA A 358 15.62 5.08 12.91
CA ALA A 358 16.19 6.06 13.84
C ALA A 358 16.69 7.33 13.12
N ASP A 359 17.36 7.19 11.97
CA ASP A 359 17.91 8.31 11.19
C ASP A 359 16.83 9.25 10.64
N ILE A 360 15.60 8.76 10.44
CA ILE A 360 14.46 9.53 9.90
C ILE A 360 13.41 9.87 10.96
N GLY A 361 13.68 9.59 12.24
CA GLY A 361 12.85 10.00 13.37
C GLY A 361 11.60 9.16 13.60
N ILE A 362 11.60 7.89 13.20
CA ILE A 362 10.56 6.93 13.59
C ILE A 362 10.78 6.53 15.06
N PRO A 363 9.70 6.47 15.88
CA PRO A 363 9.75 5.97 17.25
C PRO A 363 10.46 4.62 17.39
N SER A 364 11.22 4.47 18.46
CA SER A 364 12.00 3.25 18.75
C SER A 364 11.12 2.20 19.43
N GLY A 365 10.36 1.46 18.64
CA GLY A 365 9.53 0.35 19.14
C GLY A 365 8.12 0.78 19.58
N LEU A 366 7.37 -0.18 20.07
CA LEU A 366 5.95 -0.08 20.37
C LEU A 366 5.66 0.65 21.69
N ALA A 367 6.59 0.66 22.64
CA ALA A 367 6.42 1.38 23.89
C ALA A 367 6.26 2.90 23.66
N GLU A 368 7.00 3.46 22.71
CA GLU A 368 6.87 4.88 22.30
C GLU A 368 5.56 5.17 21.54
N LEU A 369 4.89 4.13 21.06
CA LEU A 369 3.56 4.17 20.45
C LEU A 369 2.43 3.94 21.47
N GLY A 370 2.77 3.82 22.75
CA GLY A 370 1.82 3.65 23.85
C GLY A 370 1.31 2.23 24.04
N VAL A 371 2.00 1.21 23.50
CA VAL A 371 1.72 -0.20 23.78
C VAL A 371 2.40 -0.60 25.10
N GLU A 372 1.66 -1.24 25.99
CA GLU A 372 2.18 -1.76 27.25
C GLU A 372 2.37 -3.29 27.20
N GLU A 373 3.19 -3.84 28.11
CA GLU A 373 3.40 -5.31 28.21
C GLU A 373 2.09 -6.08 28.46
N ASP A 374 1.15 -5.47 29.18
CA ASP A 374 -0.17 -6.04 29.47
C ASP A 374 -1.08 -6.09 28.23
N ASP A 375 -0.77 -5.35 27.15
CA ASP A 375 -1.53 -5.39 25.89
C ASP A 375 -1.17 -6.57 25.00
N LEU A 376 0.04 -7.15 25.15
CA LEU A 376 0.61 -8.08 24.17
C LEU A 376 -0.25 -9.34 23.94
N PRO A 377 -0.80 -10.02 24.97
CA PRO A 377 -1.63 -11.21 24.75
C PRO A 377 -2.86 -10.88 23.88
N ARG A 378 -3.49 -9.73 24.15
CA ARG A 378 -4.68 -9.27 23.45
C ARG A 378 -4.38 -8.86 22.01
N LEU A 379 -3.25 -8.19 21.77
CA LEU A 379 -2.79 -7.83 20.42
C LEU A 379 -2.42 -9.07 19.60
N ALA A 380 -1.81 -10.08 20.23
CA ALA A 380 -1.49 -11.36 19.60
C ALA A 380 -2.75 -12.14 19.20
N GLU A 381 -3.75 -12.25 20.09
CA GLU A 381 -5.04 -12.86 19.78
C GLU A 381 -5.73 -12.18 18.59
N LYS A 382 -5.80 -10.85 18.57
CA LYS A 382 -6.37 -10.09 17.44
C LYS A 382 -5.58 -10.29 16.15
N THR A 383 -4.25 -10.34 16.24
CA THR A 383 -3.39 -10.55 15.06
C THR A 383 -3.61 -11.95 14.46
N GLU A 384 -3.80 -12.98 15.30
CA GLU A 384 -4.08 -14.35 14.85
C GLU A 384 -5.31 -14.44 13.95
N GLU A 385 -6.31 -13.56 14.13
CA GLU A 385 -7.51 -13.53 13.28
C GLU A 385 -7.23 -13.03 11.85
N ILE A 386 -6.10 -12.35 11.61
CA ILE A 386 -5.71 -11.74 10.32
C ILE A 386 -5.01 -12.78 9.44
N GLN A 387 -5.67 -13.93 9.25
CA GLN A 387 -5.14 -15.05 8.47
C GLN A 387 -4.86 -14.67 7.02
N ARG A 388 -5.60 -13.70 6.47
CA ARG A 388 -5.40 -13.16 5.12
C ARG A 388 -3.94 -12.74 4.84
N LEU A 389 -3.21 -12.26 5.85
CA LEU A 389 -1.81 -11.85 5.76
C LEU A 389 -0.87 -12.92 6.34
N LEU A 390 -1.20 -13.48 7.51
CA LEU A 390 -0.35 -14.45 8.20
C LEU A 390 -0.07 -15.72 7.38
N VAL A 391 -1.00 -16.15 6.53
CA VAL A 391 -0.79 -17.32 5.65
C VAL A 391 0.35 -17.13 4.64
N GLY A 392 0.69 -15.87 4.33
CA GLY A 392 1.79 -15.48 3.45
C GLY A 392 3.14 -15.43 4.15
N ASN A 393 3.18 -15.31 5.49
CA ASN A 393 4.44 -15.16 6.22
C ASN A 393 5.37 -16.37 5.98
N PRO A 394 6.68 -16.17 5.70
CA PRO A 394 7.60 -17.26 5.34
C PRO A 394 7.79 -18.31 6.44
N ARG A 395 7.59 -17.90 7.70
CA ARG A 395 7.57 -18.78 8.86
C ARG A 395 6.16 -18.83 9.41
N ARG A 396 5.60 -20.02 9.62
CA ARG A 396 4.29 -20.14 10.28
C ARG A 396 4.39 -19.53 11.68
N VAL A 397 3.46 -18.64 12.00
CA VAL A 397 3.40 -17.91 13.27
C VAL A 397 2.27 -18.49 14.14
N THR A 398 2.52 -18.71 15.43
CA THR A 398 1.48 -19.02 16.43
C THR A 398 1.19 -17.78 17.30
N THR A 399 0.15 -17.83 18.13
CA THR A 399 -0.15 -16.77 19.10
C THR A 399 1.02 -16.50 20.04
N GLU A 400 1.69 -17.56 20.52
CA GLU A 400 2.88 -17.41 21.39
C GLU A 400 4.08 -16.80 20.63
N ASP A 401 4.24 -17.12 19.35
CA ASP A 401 5.24 -16.46 18.52
C ASP A 401 4.91 -14.96 18.34
N LEU A 402 3.64 -14.61 18.12
CA LEU A 402 3.19 -13.22 18.01
C LEU A 402 3.46 -12.42 19.29
N GLU A 403 3.10 -12.97 20.46
CA GLU A 403 3.42 -12.37 21.75
C GLU A 403 4.93 -12.12 21.90
N SER A 404 5.75 -13.10 21.55
CA SER A 404 7.21 -12.94 21.62
C SER A 404 7.73 -11.89 20.62
N ILE A 405 7.17 -11.79 19.42
CA ILE A 405 7.56 -10.75 18.47
C ILE A 405 7.17 -9.37 18.99
N PHE A 406 5.98 -9.22 19.57
CA PHE A 406 5.55 -7.97 20.20
C PHE A 406 6.46 -7.59 21.38
N GLU A 407 6.83 -8.55 22.24
CA GLU A 407 7.74 -8.34 23.37
C GLU A 407 9.12 -7.85 22.90
N ASN A 408 9.63 -8.40 21.79
CA ASN A 408 10.88 -7.94 21.19
C ASN A 408 10.76 -6.58 20.47
N ALA A 409 9.53 -6.11 20.22
CA ALA A 409 9.26 -4.83 19.56
C ALA A 409 8.87 -3.72 20.55
N LEU A 410 8.66 -4.02 21.84
CA LEU A 410 8.55 -3.03 22.92
C LEU A 410 9.89 -2.34 23.15
#